data_AF-A0A1H5YIU0-F1
#
_entry.id   AF-A0A1H5YIU0-F1
#
_cell.length_a   1.000
_cell.length_b   1.000
_cell.length_c   1.000
_cell.angle_alpha   90.00
_cell.angle_beta   90.00
_cell.angle_gamma   90.00
#
_symmetry.space_group_name_H-M   'P 1'
#
loop_
_entity.id
_entity.type
_entity.pdbx_description
1 polymer ?
#
loop_
_entity_poly.entity_id
_entity_poly.type
_entity_poly.pdbx_seq_one_letter_code
_entity_poly.pdbx_strand_id
1 'polypeptide(L)'
;MNKIFLLIVAFLLVLPRTQAQQSQENRILIEEYLRQSENQKKTGLIMLGAGAGSVLLGTVLFGTAWNSESSFAGGASVFFFIAGSISTLVSVPILVSSASNGRKAAKLGVGTTQLMAPSPSGFSPKTYPSWIISIPLNSQKQ
;
A
#
# COMPACT_ATOMS: atom_id res chain seq x y z
N MET A 1 3.38 -15.08 55.02
CA MET A 1 3.61 -13.89 54.16
C MET A 1 4.25 -14.23 52.81
N ASN A 2 4.89 -15.39 52.66
CA ASN A 2 5.70 -15.75 51.49
C ASN A 2 4.89 -16.01 50.20
N LYS A 3 3.61 -16.37 50.31
CA LYS A 3 2.72 -16.65 49.17
C LYS A 3 2.29 -15.39 48.40
N ILE A 4 2.17 -14.26 49.09
CA ILE A 4 1.84 -12.95 48.51
C ILE A 4 3.03 -12.39 47.72
N PHE A 5 4.24 -12.60 48.22
CA PHE A 5 5.46 -12.23 47.50
C PHE A 5 5.60 -12.98 46.17
N LEU A 6 5.23 -14.27 46.15
CA LEU A 6 5.26 -15.10 44.94
C LEU A 6 4.23 -14.63 43.89
N LEU A 7 3.03 -14.19 44.32
CA LEU A 7 2.02 -13.61 43.43
C LEU A 7 2.45 -12.27 42.82
N ILE A 8 3.14 -11.42 43.59
CA ILE A 8 3.65 -10.13 43.10
C ILE A 8 4.75 -10.32 42.06
N VAL A 9 5.68 -11.27 42.30
CA VAL A 9 6.75 -11.61 41.35
C VAL A 9 6.16 -12.22 40.07
N ALA A 10 5.16 -13.10 40.18
CA ALA A 10 4.47 -13.65 39.02
C ALA A 10 3.75 -12.57 38.21
N PHE A 11 3.12 -11.59 38.85
CA PHE A 11 2.42 -10.49 38.18
C PHE A 11 3.40 -9.54 37.45
N LEU A 12 4.56 -9.27 38.04
CA LEU A 12 5.62 -8.46 37.42
C LEU A 12 6.24 -9.10 36.17
N LEU A 13 6.21 -10.43 36.04
CA LEU A 13 6.74 -11.16 34.88
C LEU A 13 5.80 -11.16 33.66
N VAL A 14 4.50 -10.86 33.82
CA VAL A 14 3.52 -10.88 32.73
C VAL A 14 3.40 -9.52 32.01
N LEU A 15 3.72 -8.42 32.69
CA LEU A 15 3.52 -7.06 32.18
C LEU A 15 4.39 -6.64 30.96
N PRO A 16 5.64 -7.09 30.75
CA PRO A 16 6.47 -6.51 29.68
C PRO A 16 6.17 -7.05 28.27
N ARG A 17 5.27 -8.02 28.12
CA ARG A 17 5.07 -8.73 26.83
C ARG A 17 4.21 -7.98 25.81
N THR A 18 3.43 -6.98 26.23
CA THR A 18 2.47 -6.30 25.34
C THR A 18 3.09 -5.27 24.40
N GLN A 19 4.24 -4.67 24.77
CA GLN A 19 4.87 -3.64 23.94
C GLN A 19 5.67 -4.21 22.74
N ALA A 20 6.17 -5.44 22.87
CA ALA A 20 6.88 -6.12 21.79
C ALA A 20 5.93 -6.61 20.67
N GLN A 21 4.70 -7.03 21.02
CA GLN A 21 3.69 -7.47 20.04
C GLN A 21 3.22 -6.33 19.13
N GLN A 22 3.06 -5.11 19.67
CA GLN A 22 2.57 -3.96 18.89
C GLN A 22 3.53 -3.54 17.77
N SER A 23 4.84 -3.72 17.97
CA SER A 23 5.84 -3.44 16.91
C SER A 23 5.85 -4.51 15.81
N GLN A 24 5.58 -5.77 16.16
CA GLN A 24 5.55 -6.86 15.20
C GLN A 24 4.27 -6.87 14.36
N GLU A 25 3.12 -6.60 14.99
CA GLU A 25 1.83 -6.48 14.30
C GLU A 25 1.81 -5.31 13.30
N ASN A 26 2.36 -4.15 13.68
CA ASN A 26 2.51 -3.01 12.76
C ASN A 26 3.42 -3.32 11.58
N ARG A 27 4.53 -4.06 11.77
CA ARG A 27 5.42 -4.46 10.66
C ARG A 27 4.69 -5.32 9.63
N ILE A 28 3.91 -6.30 10.09
CA ILE A 28 3.12 -7.19 9.21
C ILE A 28 2.05 -6.37 8.46
N LEU A 29 1.36 -5.46 9.15
CA LEU A 29 0.37 -4.57 8.53
C LEU A 29 0.97 -3.62 7.49
N ILE A 30 2.13 -3.01 7.79
CA ILE A 30 2.86 -2.13 6.86
C ILE A 30 3.21 -2.88 5.58
N GLU A 31 3.73 -4.10 5.71
CA GLU A 31 4.15 -4.92 4.57
C GLU A 31 2.95 -5.35 3.71
N GLU A 32 1.82 -5.72 4.33
CA GLU A 32 0.59 -6.05 3.59
C GLU A 32 0.04 -4.83 2.82
N TYR A 33 -0.01 -3.65 3.45
CA TYR A 33 -0.46 -2.43 2.77
C TYR A 33 0.48 -2.00 1.64
N LEU A 34 1.80 -2.17 1.81
CA LEU A 34 2.79 -1.93 0.74
C LEU A 34 2.57 -2.87 -0.42
N ARG A 35 2.46 -4.18 -0.15
CA ARG A 35 2.23 -5.19 -1.18
C ARG A 35 0.93 -4.93 -1.96
N GLN A 36 -0.15 -4.60 -1.25
CA GLN A 36 -1.43 -4.27 -1.87
C GLN A 36 -1.34 -2.99 -2.72
N SER A 37 -0.65 -1.95 -2.22
CA SER A 37 -0.39 -0.71 -2.96
C SER A 37 0.37 -0.97 -4.25
N GLU A 38 1.46 -1.75 -4.21
CA GLU A 38 2.27 -2.06 -5.39
C GLU A 38 1.50 -2.85 -6.44
N ASN A 39 0.75 -3.87 -6.01
CA ASN A 39 -0.07 -4.69 -6.92
C ASN A 39 -1.16 -3.84 -7.60
N GLN A 40 -1.90 -3.04 -6.83
CA GLN A 40 -2.92 -2.14 -7.36
C GLN A 40 -2.31 -1.07 -8.28
N LYS A 41 -1.10 -0.57 -7.98
CA LYS A 41 -0.39 0.39 -8.84
C LYS A 41 -0.06 -0.22 -10.19
N LYS A 42 0.54 -1.41 -10.20
CA LYS A 42 0.92 -2.13 -11.42
C LYS A 42 -0.30 -2.44 -12.26
N THR A 43 -1.34 -3.03 -11.67
CA THR A 43 -2.59 -3.34 -12.37
C THR A 43 -3.25 -2.08 -12.92
N GLY A 44 -3.35 -1.02 -12.11
CA GLY A 44 -3.92 0.26 -12.54
C GLY A 44 -3.16 0.90 -13.69
N LEU A 45 -1.81 0.87 -13.68
CA LEU A 45 -0.98 1.39 -14.77
C LEU A 45 -1.13 0.58 -16.06
N ILE A 46 -1.15 -0.75 -15.95
CA ILE A 46 -1.36 -1.64 -17.10
C ILE A 46 -2.75 -1.38 -17.70
N MET A 47 -3.78 -1.30 -16.86
CA MET A 47 -5.16 -1.09 -17.30
C MET A 47 -5.35 0.31 -17.92
N LEU A 48 -4.73 1.34 -17.32
CA LEU A 48 -4.70 2.70 -17.87
C LEU A 48 -3.99 2.73 -19.23
N GLY A 49 -2.80 2.12 -19.32
CA GLY A 49 -2.01 2.08 -20.55
C GLY A 49 -2.70 1.30 -21.66
N ALA A 50 -3.24 0.12 -21.35
CA ALA A 50 -4.00 -0.70 -22.29
C ALA A 50 -5.31 0.00 -22.73
N GLY A 51 -6.04 0.62 -21.80
CA GLY A 51 -7.26 1.38 -22.09
C GLY A 51 -6.98 2.58 -22.99
N ALA A 52 -6.00 3.41 -22.63
CA ALA A 52 -5.60 4.56 -23.42
C ALA A 52 -5.10 4.16 -24.81
N GLY A 53 -4.29 3.09 -24.91
CA GLY A 53 -3.87 2.53 -26.20
C GLY A 53 -5.04 2.06 -27.05
N SER A 54 -6.03 1.40 -26.44
CA SER A 54 -7.24 0.93 -27.14
C SER A 54 -8.10 2.09 -27.65
N VAL A 55 -8.22 3.18 -26.90
CA VAL A 55 -8.92 4.40 -27.35
C VAL A 55 -8.22 5.03 -28.55
N LEU A 56 -6.89 5.14 -28.51
CA LEU A 56 -6.10 5.68 -29.61
C LEU A 56 -6.23 4.81 -30.87
N LEU A 57 -6.09 3.49 -30.72
CA LEU A 57 -6.26 2.54 -31.82
C LEU A 57 -7.68 2.60 -32.40
N GLY A 58 -8.71 2.66 -31.56
CA GLY A 58 -10.10 2.82 -31.99
C GLY A 58 -10.31 4.09 -32.81
N THR A 59 -9.73 5.21 -32.37
CA THR A 59 -9.82 6.50 -33.08
C THR A 59 -9.14 6.45 -34.45
N VAL A 60 -7.95 5.86 -34.53
CA VAL A 60 -7.21 5.70 -35.81
C VAL A 60 -7.96 4.77 -36.76
N LEU A 61 -8.44 3.63 -36.25
CA LEU A 61 -9.24 2.66 -37.01
C LEU A 61 -10.55 3.26 -37.52
N PHE A 62 -11.18 4.16 -36.75
CA PHE A 62 -12.39 4.84 -37.20
C PHE A 62 -12.11 5.74 -38.42
N GLY A 63 -11.00 6.47 -38.40
CA GLY A 63 -10.58 7.32 -39.53
C GLY A 63 -10.25 6.52 -40.79
N THR A 64 -9.66 5.32 -40.65
CA THR A 64 -9.39 4.45 -41.81
C THR A 64 -10.64 3.72 -42.30
N ALA A 65 -11.55 3.33 -41.39
CA ALA A 65 -12.84 2.71 -41.72
C ALA A 65 -13.72 3.64 -42.57
N TRP A 66 -13.76 4.94 -42.24
CA TRP A 66 -14.52 5.94 -43.00
C TRP A 66 -14.05 6.06 -44.45
N ASN A 67 -12.75 5.91 -44.69
CA ASN A 67 -12.15 6.00 -46.03
C ASN A 67 -12.24 4.68 -46.83
N SER A 68 -12.48 3.55 -46.17
CA SER A 68 -12.40 2.22 -46.79
C SER A 68 -13.74 1.47 -46.85
N GLU A 69 -14.86 2.12 -46.47
CA GLU A 69 -16.23 1.55 -46.46
C GLU A 69 -16.33 0.17 -45.76
N SER A 70 -15.38 -0.13 -44.88
CA SER A 70 -15.28 -1.45 -44.25
C SER A 70 -16.10 -1.51 -42.96
N SER A 71 -17.25 -2.19 -43.03
CA SER A 71 -18.18 -2.39 -41.91
C SER A 71 -17.51 -3.06 -40.70
N PHE A 72 -16.51 -3.90 -40.95
CA PHE A 72 -15.72 -4.56 -39.90
C PHE A 72 -14.83 -3.58 -39.11
N ALA A 73 -14.13 -2.66 -39.79
CA ALA A 73 -13.29 -1.67 -39.12
C ALA A 73 -14.13 -0.63 -38.36
N GLY A 74 -15.32 -0.29 -38.88
CA GLY A 74 -16.31 0.53 -38.17
C GLY A 74 -16.80 -0.12 -36.87
N GLY A 75 -17.15 -1.40 -36.88
CA GLY A 75 -17.55 -2.12 -35.66
C GLY A 75 -16.41 -2.28 -34.65
N ALA A 76 -15.22 -2.64 -35.11
CA ALA A 76 -14.05 -2.82 -34.27
C ALA A 76 -13.59 -1.50 -33.61
N SER A 77 -13.63 -0.38 -34.34
CA SER A 77 -13.23 0.93 -33.80
C SER A 77 -14.12 1.40 -32.65
N VAL A 78 -15.45 1.26 -32.79
CA VAL A 78 -16.41 1.58 -31.72
C VAL A 78 -16.18 0.69 -30.51
N PHE A 79 -15.94 -0.61 -30.72
CA PHE A 79 -15.65 -1.55 -29.63
C PHE A 79 -14.37 -1.17 -28.87
N PHE A 80 -13.26 -0.92 -29.57
CA PHE A 80 -11.99 -0.54 -28.94
C PHE A 80 -12.08 0.82 -28.22
N PHE A 81 -12.83 1.76 -28.78
CA PHE A 81 -13.04 3.07 -28.15
C PHE A 81 -13.85 2.95 -26.85
N ILE A 82 -14.97 2.22 -26.86
CA ILE A 82 -15.82 2.04 -25.67
C ILE A 82 -15.11 1.18 -24.62
N ALA A 83 -14.58 0.02 -25.01
CA ALA A 83 -13.85 -0.86 -24.11
C ALA A 83 -12.62 -0.17 -23.51
N GLY A 84 -11.88 0.57 -24.34
CA GLY A 84 -10.75 1.39 -23.91
C GLY A 84 -11.16 2.46 -22.90
N SER A 85 -12.22 3.22 -23.20
CA SER A 85 -12.73 4.28 -22.32
C SER A 85 -13.16 3.76 -20.96
N ILE A 86 -13.93 2.66 -20.93
CA ILE A 86 -14.37 2.02 -19.68
C ILE A 86 -13.16 1.53 -18.89
N SER A 87 -12.20 0.88 -19.56
CA SER A 87 -10.98 0.38 -18.92
C SER A 87 -10.17 1.50 -18.25
N THR A 88 -9.99 2.63 -18.94
CA THR A 88 -9.31 3.82 -18.41
C THR A 88 -10.08 4.44 -17.23
N LEU A 89 -11.41 4.46 -17.27
CA LEU A 89 -12.24 5.01 -16.20
C LEU A 89 -12.16 4.17 -14.92
N VAL A 90 -12.17 2.83 -15.07
CA VAL A 90 -12.05 1.88 -13.96
C VAL A 90 -10.63 1.87 -13.37
N SER A 91 -9.60 2.20 -14.15
CA SER A 91 -8.23 2.23 -13.62
C SER A 91 -7.99 3.39 -12.64
N VAL A 92 -8.75 4.49 -12.73
CA VAL A 92 -8.60 5.65 -11.84
C VAL A 92 -8.85 5.31 -10.36
N PRO A 93 -9.99 4.74 -9.94
CA PRO A 93 -10.20 4.37 -8.54
C PRO A 93 -9.20 3.33 -8.03
N ILE A 94 -8.73 2.42 -8.89
CA ILE A 94 -7.69 1.43 -8.55
C ILE A 94 -6.35 2.13 -8.24
N LEU A 95 -5.94 3.10 -9.06
CA LEU A 95 -4.72 3.88 -8.83
C LEU A 95 -4.83 4.78 -7.60
N VAL A 96 -6.00 5.37 -7.35
CA VAL A 96 -6.26 6.17 -6.15
C VAL A 96 -6.20 5.29 -4.89
N SER A 97 -6.81 4.10 -4.93
CA SER A 97 -6.74 3.12 -3.83
C SER A 97 -5.29 2.70 -3.56
N SER A 98 -4.51 2.42 -4.60
CA SER A 98 -3.08 2.13 -4.47
C SER A 98 -2.35 3.25 -3.73
N ALA A 99 -2.51 4.51 -4.16
CA ALA A 99 -1.88 5.65 -3.52
C ALA A 99 -2.32 5.84 -2.05
N SER A 100 -3.60 5.59 -1.76
CA SER A 100 -4.15 5.63 -0.40
C SER A 100 -3.49 4.57 0.49
N ASN A 101 -3.35 3.34 0.00
CA ASN A 101 -2.71 2.24 0.73
C ASN A 101 -1.22 2.51 0.97
N GLY A 102 -0.51 3.07 -0.01
CA GLY A 102 0.88 3.52 0.17
C GLY A 102 1.01 4.60 1.25
N ARG A 103 0.08 5.57 1.30
CA ARG A 103 0.05 6.58 2.37
C ARG A 103 -0.26 5.98 3.74
N LYS A 104 -1.11 4.96 3.82
CA LYS A 104 -1.40 4.24 5.08
C LYS A 104 -0.16 3.50 5.58
N ALA A 105 0.55 2.79 4.70
CA ALA A 105 1.81 2.14 5.06
C ALA A 105 2.86 3.14 5.55
N ALA A 106 3.00 4.29 4.88
CA ALA A 106 3.91 5.35 5.29
C ALA A 106 3.54 5.95 6.67
N LYS A 107 2.24 6.17 6.94
CA LYS A 107 1.76 6.63 8.26
C LYS A 107 2.03 5.62 9.36
N LEU A 108 1.88 4.33 9.09
CA LEU A 108 2.19 3.26 10.05
C LEU A 108 3.71 3.10 10.27
N GLY A 109 4.54 3.45 9.28
CA GLY A 109 6.01 3.49 9.41
C GLY A 109 6.56 4.63 10.28
N VAL A 110 5.78 5.70 10.47
CA VAL A 110 6.09 6.76 11.45
C VAL A 110 5.55 6.31 12.81
N GLY A 111 6.37 5.56 13.52
CA GLY A 111 6.07 5.09 14.87
C GLY A 111 6.31 6.17 15.92
N THR A 112 5.81 5.93 17.13
CA THR A 112 6.29 6.63 18.32
C THR A 112 6.99 5.62 19.21
N THR A 113 8.29 5.80 19.41
CA THR A 113 9.03 4.94 20.35
C THR A 113 8.98 5.58 21.72
N GLN A 114 8.53 4.82 22.72
CA GLN A 114 8.67 5.25 24.11
C GLN A 114 10.10 4.98 24.54
N LEU A 115 10.82 6.04 24.92
CA LEU A 115 12.15 5.93 25.50
C LEU A 115 12.04 6.25 26.99
N MET A 116 12.64 5.40 27.83
CA MET A 116 12.86 5.73 29.24
C MET A 116 13.97 6.78 29.30
N ALA A 117 13.57 8.04 29.46
CA ALA A 117 14.51 9.14 29.67
C ALA A 117 14.72 9.33 31.19
N PRO A 118 15.96 9.61 31.65
CA PRO A 118 16.20 10.01 33.02
C PRO A 118 15.45 11.33 33.32
N SER A 119 14.55 11.31 34.30
CA SER A 119 13.91 12.50 34.86
C SER A 119 14.43 12.72 36.29
N PRO A 120 14.51 13.96 36.79
CA PRO A 120 14.91 14.25 38.17
C PRO A 120 14.05 13.54 39.24
N SER A 121 12.87 13.02 38.87
CA SER A 121 11.97 12.24 39.74
C SER A 121 11.98 10.72 39.49
N GLY A 122 12.88 10.20 38.65
CA GLY A 122 12.95 8.77 38.27
C GLY A 122 12.91 8.51 36.76
N PHE A 123 12.63 7.29 36.33
CA PHE A 123 12.43 6.98 34.91
C PHE A 123 10.97 7.26 34.52
N SER A 124 10.75 8.25 33.65
CA SER A 124 9.43 8.53 33.08
C SER A 124 9.42 8.11 31.61
N PRO A 125 8.43 7.32 31.15
CA PRO A 125 8.27 7.03 29.74
C PRO A 125 7.93 8.33 29.01
N LYS A 126 8.79 8.77 28.10
CA LYS A 126 8.49 9.86 27.17
C LYS A 126 8.29 9.28 25.77
N THR A 127 7.21 9.71 25.13
CA THR A 127 6.85 9.29 23.77
C THR A 127 7.57 10.21 22.79
N TYR A 128 8.46 9.65 21.97
CA TYR A 128 9.16 10.37 20.93
C TYR A 128 8.72 9.87 19.56
N PRO A 129 8.49 10.75 18.58
CA PRO A 129 8.30 10.31 17.20
C PRO A 129 9.57 9.64 16.72
N SER A 130 9.43 8.47 16.11
CA SER A 130 10.55 7.72 15.54
C SER A 130 10.27 7.36 14.08
N TRP A 131 11.32 7.38 13.29
CA TRP A 131 11.27 6.99 11.89
C TRP A 131 11.91 5.62 11.76
N ILE A 132 11.12 4.63 11.36
CA ILE A 132 11.63 3.28 11.11
C ILE A 132 11.98 3.19 9.62
N ILE A 133 13.28 3.21 9.32
CA ILE A 133 13.79 3.03 7.97
C ILE A 133 14.17 1.56 7.81
N SER A 134 13.44 0.83 6.95
CA SER A 134 13.83 -0.51 6.52
C SER A 134 14.65 -0.38 5.25
N ILE A 135 15.95 -0.67 5.31
CA ILE A 135 16.82 -0.72 4.14
C ILE A 135 16.85 -2.17 3.66
N PRO A 136 16.22 -2.51 2.51
CA PRO A 136 16.37 -3.83 1.94
C PRO A 136 17.82 -4.01 1.47
N LEU A 137 18.54 -4.96 2.08
CA LEU A 137 19.92 -5.28 1.68
C LEU A 137 20.00 -6.13 0.40
N ASN A 138 18.85 -6.42 -0.24
CA ASN A 138 18.80 -7.31 -1.38
C ASN A 138 18.85 -6.55 -2.72
N SER A 139 20.09 -6.33 -3.19
CA SER A 139 20.40 -5.94 -4.57
C SER A 139 20.61 -7.20 -5.43
N GLN A 140 19.58 -8.03 -5.61
CA GLN A 140 19.60 -9.09 -6.61
C GLN A 140 18.79 -8.61 -7.82
N LYS A 141 19.48 -7.90 -8.72
CA LYS A 141 19.08 -7.78 -10.13
C LYS A 141 19.14 -9.19 -10.72
N GLN A 142 18.01 -9.68 -11.23
CA GLN A 142 17.98 -10.63 -12.33
C GLN A 142 17.34 -9.93 -13.52
#